data_AF-A0A358XT09-F1
#
_entry.id   AF-A0A358XT09-F1
#
_cell.length_a   1.000
_cell.length_b   1.000
_cell.length_c   1.000
_cell.angle_alpha   90.00
_cell.angle_beta   90.00
_cell.angle_gamma   90.00
#
_symmetry.space_group_name_H-M   'P 1'
#
loop_
_entity.id
_entity.type
_entity.pdbx_description
1 polymer ?
#
loop_
_entity_poly.entity_id
_entity_poly.type
_entity_poly.pdbx_seq_one_letter_code
_entity_poly.pdbx_strand_id
1 'polypeptide(L)'
;MLIPDVKNFWHIGRFVISGKIIGNRINILKKMLFDAFYGPYSLGSGLVIAECDRKVVNTLRKLEIESFQLGDPIIYLYSETLPIYIKSEWLETFIEKNKYSQ
;
A
#
# COMPACT_ATOMS: atom_id res chain seq x y z
N MET A 1 13.91 -14.34 -2.30
CA MET A 1 14.64 -13.38 -3.14
C MET A 1 15.15 -12.28 -2.21
N LEU A 2 16.45 -12.28 -1.87
CA LEU A 2 17.05 -11.12 -1.21
C LEU A 2 17.33 -10.11 -2.32
N ILE A 3 16.66 -8.96 -2.30
CA ILE A 3 16.91 -7.91 -3.29
C ILE A 3 18.19 -7.22 -2.83
N PRO A 4 19.34 -7.42 -3.52
CA PRO A 4 20.59 -6.81 -3.11
C PRO A 4 20.43 -5.27 -3.05
N ASP A 5 21.16 -4.65 -2.13
CA ASP A 5 21.21 -3.19 -1.94
C ASP A 5 19.95 -2.49 -1.38
N VAL A 6 18.93 -3.25 -0.93
CA VAL A 6 17.81 -2.67 -0.16
C VAL A 6 18.18 -2.59 1.33
N LYS A 7 18.31 -1.36 1.84
CA LYS A 7 18.65 -1.09 3.25
C LYS A 7 17.44 -0.87 4.16
N ASN A 8 16.30 -0.47 3.58
CA ASN A 8 15.11 -0.10 4.33
C ASN A 8 13.90 -0.94 3.91
N PHE A 9 13.18 -1.44 4.90
CA PHE A 9 11.95 -2.19 4.72
C PHE A 9 10.88 -1.67 5.67
N TRP A 10 9.69 -1.42 5.15
CA TRP A 10 8.53 -1.03 5.93
C TRP A 10 7.43 -2.03 5.68
N HIS A 11 6.87 -2.60 6.75
CA HIS A 11 5.68 -3.42 6.64
C HIS A 11 4.44 -2.56 6.91
N ILE A 12 3.49 -2.53 5.98
CA ILE A 12 2.22 -1.83 6.14
C ILE A 12 1.09 -2.85 6.07
N GLY A 13 0.21 -2.81 7.07
CA GLY A 13 -0.95 -3.69 7.14
C GLY A 13 -1.97 -3.20 8.15
N ARG A 14 -3.02 -4.01 8.36
CA ARG A 14 -4.10 -3.74 9.33
C ARG A 14 -4.85 -2.43 9.09
N PHE A 15 -5.10 -2.06 7.83
CA PHE A 15 -6.06 -1.00 7.52
C PHE A 15 -7.47 -1.44 7.91
N VAL A 16 -8.12 -0.64 8.73
CA VAL A 16 -9.51 -0.87 9.16
C VAL A 16 -10.29 0.42 9.05
N ILE A 17 -11.37 0.39 8.28
CA ILE A 17 -12.34 1.49 8.19
C ILE A 17 -13.66 0.96 8.77
N SER A 18 -14.21 1.69 9.74
CA SER A 18 -15.47 1.30 10.38
C SER A 18 -16.60 1.17 9.36
N GLY A 19 -17.30 0.04 9.38
CA GLY A 19 -18.48 -0.19 8.54
C GLY A 19 -19.66 0.75 8.84
N LYS A 20 -19.61 1.48 9.96
CA LYS A 20 -20.60 2.51 10.34
C LYS A 20 -20.46 3.80 9.53
N ILE A 21 -19.32 4.00 8.85
CA ILE A 21 -19.10 5.20 8.04
C ILE A 21 -19.88 5.05 6.72
N ILE A 22 -20.84 5.94 6.50
CA ILE A 22 -21.66 6.00 5.29
C ILE A 22 -21.06 7.06 4.35
N GLY A 23 -20.74 6.67 3.11
CA GLY A 23 -20.03 7.54 2.17
C GLY A 23 -18.54 7.76 2.51
N ASN A 24 -17.81 8.42 1.62
CA ASN A 24 -16.43 8.90 1.82
C ASN A 24 -15.32 7.89 2.20
N ARG A 25 -15.59 6.57 2.24
CA ARG A 25 -14.63 5.53 2.63
C ARG A 25 -13.35 5.53 1.80
N ILE A 26 -13.43 5.88 0.51
CA ILE A 26 -12.26 5.97 -0.36
C ILE A 26 -11.34 7.13 0.03
N ASN A 27 -11.88 8.29 0.42
CA ASN A 27 -11.03 9.39 0.86
C ASN A 27 -10.38 9.10 2.21
N ILE A 28 -11.09 8.39 3.11
CA ILE A 28 -10.49 7.89 4.35
C ILE A 28 -9.34 6.92 4.03
N LEU A 29 -9.56 5.97 3.12
CA LEU A 29 -8.51 5.05 2.67
C LEU A 29 -7.32 5.82 2.09
N LYS A 30 -7.54 6.81 1.22
CA LYS A 30 -6.47 7.65 0.66
C LYS A 30 -5.67 8.38 1.74
N LYS A 31 -6.34 8.94 2.74
CA LYS A 31 -5.70 9.60 3.88
C LYS A 31 -4.85 8.62 4.69
N MET A 32 -5.40 7.46 5.04
CA MET A 32 -4.66 6.40 5.74
C MET A 32 -3.45 5.90 4.93
N LEU A 33 -3.59 5.73 3.61
CA LEU A 33 -2.50 5.35 2.72
C LEU A 33 -1.44 6.45 2.63
N PHE A 34 -1.84 7.73 2.55
CA PHE A 34 -0.91 8.85 2.56
C PHE A 34 -0.08 8.87 3.84
N ASP A 35 -0.73 8.80 5.00
CA ASP A 35 -0.04 8.80 6.30
C ASP A 35 0.93 7.61 6.41
N ALA A 36 0.51 6.43 5.95
CA ALA A 36 1.34 5.23 6.00
C ALA A 36 2.53 5.26 5.01
N PHE A 37 2.34 5.83 3.82
CA PHE A 37 3.33 5.88 2.75
C PHE A 37 4.29 7.07 2.82
N TYR A 38 3.91 8.16 3.50
CA TYR A 38 4.74 9.36 3.61
C TYR A 38 6.08 9.07 4.31
N GLY A 39 6.08 8.24 5.35
CA GLY A 39 7.31 7.81 6.02
C GLY A 39 8.28 7.08 5.07
N PRO A 40 7.88 5.94 4.47
CA PRO A 40 8.68 5.23 3.47
C PRO A 40 9.15 6.11 2.31
N TYR A 41 8.30 7.01 1.81
CA TYR A 41 8.63 7.94 0.74
C TYR A 41 9.72 8.95 1.17
N SER A 42 9.59 9.56 2.35
CA SER A 42 10.48 10.64 2.81
C SER A 42 11.82 10.16 3.37
N LEU A 43 11.91 8.92 3.85
CA LEU A 43 13.12 8.36 4.49
C LEU A 43 14.10 7.72 3.50
N GLY A 44 13.81 7.75 2.20
CA GLY A 44 14.73 7.33 1.13
C GLY A 44 14.36 6.00 0.46
N SER A 45 15.31 5.43 -0.29
CA SER A 45 15.07 4.21 -1.07
C SER A 45 14.86 2.99 -0.16
N GLY A 46 13.89 2.17 -0.53
CA GLY A 46 13.56 0.93 0.16
C GLY A 46 12.27 0.32 -0.34
N LEU A 47 11.75 -0.65 0.39
CA LEU A 47 10.56 -1.40 0.02
C LEU A 47 9.50 -1.33 1.11
N VAL A 48 8.29 -0.98 0.70
CA VAL A 48 7.09 -1.27 1.46
C VAL A 48 6.65 -2.69 1.13
N ILE A 49 6.39 -3.50 2.15
CA ILE A 49 5.86 -4.86 2.04
C ILE A 49 4.48 -4.87 2.68
N ALA A 50 3.52 -5.53 2.03
CA ALA A 50 2.18 -5.72 2.56
C ALA A 50 1.64 -7.09 2.18
N GLU A 51 0.82 -7.66 3.05
CA GLU A 51 -0.06 -8.78 2.72
C GLU A 51 -1.49 -8.25 2.66
N CYS A 52 -2.14 -8.35 1.49
CA CYS A 52 -3.52 -7.89 1.36
C CYS A 52 -4.28 -8.69 0.31
N ASP A 53 -5.61 -8.65 0.42
CA ASP A 53 -6.46 -9.32 -0.54
C ASP A 53 -6.36 -8.70 -1.96
N ARG A 54 -6.74 -9.47 -2.98
CA ARG A 54 -6.75 -9.04 -4.39
C ARG A 54 -7.56 -7.75 -4.63
N LYS A 55 -8.58 -7.46 -3.82
CA LYS A 55 -9.39 -6.24 -3.95
C LYS A 55 -8.62 -5.01 -3.48
N VAL A 56 -7.82 -5.13 -2.43
CA VAL A 56 -6.92 -4.06 -1.97
C VAL A 56 -5.85 -3.79 -3.03
N VAL A 57 -5.19 -4.83 -3.58
CA VAL A 57 -4.21 -4.65 -4.68
C VAL A 57 -4.83 -3.92 -5.87
N ASN A 58 -6.04 -4.31 -6.28
CA ASN A 58 -6.79 -3.62 -7.33
C ASN A 58 -7.15 -2.16 -6.98
N THR A 59 -7.37 -1.87 -5.70
CA THR A 59 -7.63 -0.51 -5.23
C THR A 59 -6.36 0.34 -5.28
N LEU A 60 -5.20 -0.20 -4.86
CA LEU A 60 -3.90 0.46 -4.99
C LEU A 60 -3.62 0.83 -6.46
N ARG A 61 -3.82 -0.11 -7.38
CA ARG A 61 -3.66 0.15 -8.82
C ARG A 61 -4.56 1.28 -9.34
N LYS A 62 -5.82 1.34 -8.89
CA LYS A 62 -6.76 2.44 -9.24
C LYS A 62 -6.35 3.79 -8.64
N LEU A 63 -5.55 3.78 -7.58
CA LEU A 63 -4.97 4.96 -6.95
C LEU A 63 -3.59 5.29 -7.53
N GLU A 64 -3.19 4.67 -8.64
CA GLU A 64 -1.89 4.86 -9.31
C GLU A 64 -0.70 4.50 -8.41
N ILE A 65 -0.92 3.56 -7.48
CA ILE A 65 0.14 2.98 -6.66
C ILE A 65 0.52 1.62 -7.27
N GLU A 66 1.70 1.56 -7.88
CA GLU A 66 2.23 0.33 -8.44
C GLU A 66 2.69 -0.62 -7.33
N SER A 67 2.40 -1.91 -7.50
CA SER A 67 2.83 -2.96 -6.58
C SER A 67 3.07 -4.26 -7.35
N PHE A 68 4.00 -5.08 -6.85
CA PHE A 68 4.34 -6.37 -7.46
C PHE A 68 4.22 -7.48 -6.43
N GLN A 69 3.82 -8.65 -6.90
CA GLN A 69 3.70 -9.84 -6.08
C GLN A 69 5.10 -10.36 -5.68
N LEU A 70 5.30 -10.61 -4.38
CA LEU A 70 6.58 -11.05 -3.82
C LEU A 70 6.74 -12.58 -3.81
N GLY A 71 5.61 -13.30 -3.82
CA GLY A 71 5.56 -14.76 -3.77
C GLY A 71 4.16 -15.28 -4.06
N ASP A 72 3.96 -16.58 -4.03
CA ASP A 72 2.68 -17.20 -4.39
C ASP A 72 1.54 -16.71 -3.50
N PRO A 73 0.34 -16.49 -4.07
CA PRO A 73 -0.81 -16.07 -3.30
C PRO A 73 -1.34 -17.25 -2.47
N ILE A 74 -2.00 -16.94 -1.35
CA ILE A 74 -2.69 -17.94 -0.55
C ILE A 74 -4.19 -17.65 -0.51
N ILE A 75 -5.01 -18.68 -0.39
CA ILE A 75 -6.45 -18.52 -0.16
C ILE A 75 -6.69 -18.40 1.34
N TYR A 76 -7.18 -17.23 1.76
CA TYR A 76 -7.54 -16.95 3.14
C TYR A 76 -8.94 -16.34 3.19
N LEU A 77 -9.83 -16.90 4.02
CA LEU A 77 -11.23 -16.45 4.17
C LEU A 77 -11.97 -16.27 2.82
N TYR A 78 -11.84 -17.26 1.92
CA TYR A 78 -12.44 -17.25 0.57
C TYR A 78 -11.98 -16.12 -0.35
N SER A 79 -10.88 -15.44 0.00
CA SER A 79 -10.23 -14.45 -0.85
C SER A 79 -8.79 -14.85 -1.11
N GLU A 80 -8.31 -14.52 -2.31
CA GLU A 80 -6.91 -14.58 -2.63
C GLU A 80 -6.18 -13.43 -1.93
N THR A 81 -5.19 -13.79 -1.12
CA THR A 81 -4.33 -12.88 -0.37
C THR A 81 -2.93 -12.92 -0.98
N LEU A 82 -2.42 -11.74 -1.34
CA LEU A 82 -1.17 -11.56 -2.03
C LEU A 82 -0.12 -10.93 -1.11
N PRO A 83 1.07 -11.54 -0.98
CA PRO A 83 2.23 -10.81 -0.52
C PRO A 83 2.71 -9.90 -1.65
N ILE A 84 2.78 -8.60 -1.39
CA ILE A 84 3.21 -7.59 -2.36
C ILE A 84 4.37 -6.75 -1.82
N TYR A 85 5.12 -6.15 -2.73
CA TYR A 85 6.04 -5.06 -2.42
C TYR A 85 5.76 -3.83 -3.30
N ILE A 86 6.11 -2.67 -2.79
CA ILE A 86 6.07 -1.37 -3.44
C ILE A 86 7.43 -0.71 -3.19
N LYS A 87 8.10 -0.20 -4.22
CA LYS A 87 9.30 0.60 -3.99
C LYS A 87 8.91 1.98 -3.49
N SER A 88 9.65 2.52 -2.52
CA SER A 88 9.36 3.85 -1.98
C SER A 88 9.38 4.94 -3.05
N GLU A 89 10.23 4.82 -4.06
CA GLU A 89 10.31 5.70 -5.22
C GLU A 89 9.02 5.76 -6.06
N TRP A 90 8.22 4.69 -6.07
CA TRP A 90 6.95 4.65 -6.83
C TRP A 90 5.80 5.37 -6.13
N LEU A 91 6.00 5.77 -4.86
CA LEU A 91 4.97 6.46 -4.08
C LEU A 91 4.87 7.94 -4.46
N GLU A 92 5.85 8.51 -5.17
CA GLU A 92 5.93 9.94 -5.50
C GLU A 92 4.64 10.45 -6.14
N THR A 93 4.15 9.79 -7.20
CA THR A 93 2.92 10.21 -7.89
C THR A 93 1.72 10.26 -6.94
N PHE A 94 1.56 9.25 -6.09
CA PHE A 94 0.47 9.18 -5.13
C PHE A 94 0.60 10.26 -4.04
N ILE A 95 1.79 10.43 -3.46
CA ILE A 95 2.03 11.42 -2.40
C ILE A 95 1.82 12.83 -2.93
N GLU A 96 2.42 13.19 -4.06
CA GLU A 96 2.32 14.52 -4.64
C GLU A 96 0.88 14.90 -5.03
N LYS A 97 0.10 13.93 -5.51
CA LYS A 97 -1.33 14.12 -5.85
C LYS A 97 -2.21 14.35 -4.63
N ASN A 98 -1.85 13.78 -3.47
CA ASN A 98 -2.70 13.79 -2.27
C ASN A 98 -2.17 14.71 -1.16
N LYS A 99 -1.01 15.37 -1.32
CA LYS A 99 -0.42 16.25 -0.29
C LYS A 99 -1.28 17.44 0.12
N TYR A 100 -2.07 18.00 -0.81
CA TYR A 100 -2.98 19.13 -0.54
C TYR A 100 -4.41 18.70 -0.26
N SER A 101 -4.70 17.40 -0.29
CA SER A 101 -6.04 16.83 -0.03
C SER A 101 -6.16 16.25 1.38
N GLN A 102 -5.20 16.54 2.26
CA GLN A 102 -5.16 16.09 3.66
C GLN A 102 -6.09 16.91 4.56
#